data_AF-A0A6P3R7Q1-F1
#
_entry.id   AF-A0A6P3R7Q1-F1
#
_cell.length_a   1.000
_cell.length_b   1.000
_cell.length_c   1.000
_cell.angle_alpha   90.00
_cell.angle_beta   90.00
_cell.angle_gamma   90.00
#
_symmetry.space_group_name_H-M   'P 1'
#
loop_
_entity.id
_entity.type
_entity.pdbx_description
1 polymer ?
#
loop_
_entity_poly.entity_id
_entity_poly.type
_entity_poly.pdbx_seq_one_letter_code
_entity_poly.pdbx_strand_id
1 'polypeptide(L)'
;LSILTHDVQSQLNMGRFAEAGDSLVELGDLVVSLTECSAHAAYLAAVATPGAQPAQHGLVDRYRVTRCRHEVEQGCAVLRATPLADMTPQLLLEVSQGLSRNLKFLTDACALASEKSRDRFAREQFKLGVKCMSTSASALLACVREVKAAPSELARSRCALFSGPLVQAVSALVGFATEPQFLGRAAAVSAEGKAVQTAILGGAMSVVSACVLLTQCLRDLALHPDGGAKMSDHRERLRNSACAVSEGCTLLSQALRERSSPRTLPPVNSNSVN
;
A
#
# COMPACT_ATOMS: atom_id res chain seq x y z
N LEU A 1 -5.59 -4.58 -15.14
CA LEU A 1 -6.88 -4.59 -14.43
C LEU A 1 -7.91 -5.43 -15.16
N SER A 2 -8.37 -5.05 -16.36
CA SER A 2 -9.38 -5.81 -17.12
C SER A 2 -9.08 -7.33 -17.25
N ILE A 3 -7.83 -7.69 -17.58
CA ILE A 3 -7.39 -9.08 -17.67
C ILE A 3 -7.59 -9.83 -16.34
N LEU A 4 -6.98 -9.36 -15.25
CA LEU A 4 -7.10 -9.98 -13.93
C LEU A 4 -8.55 -10.00 -13.40
N THR A 5 -9.35 -8.98 -13.70
CA THR A 5 -10.78 -8.96 -13.36
C THR A 5 -11.54 -10.06 -14.11
N HIS A 6 -11.26 -10.27 -15.39
CA HIS A 6 -11.85 -11.38 -16.15
C HIS A 6 -11.38 -12.74 -15.63
N ASP A 7 -10.08 -12.90 -15.38
CA ASP A 7 -9.49 -14.16 -14.94
C ASP A 7 -10.08 -14.61 -13.60
N VAL A 8 -10.16 -13.69 -12.63
CA VAL A 8 -10.71 -13.99 -11.30
C VAL A 8 -12.19 -14.40 -11.37
N GLN A 9 -12.97 -13.75 -12.24
CA GLN A 9 -14.38 -14.10 -12.46
C GLN A 9 -14.52 -15.47 -13.11
N SER A 10 -13.71 -15.75 -14.12
CA SER A 10 -13.72 -17.02 -14.84
C SER A 10 -13.30 -18.19 -13.95
N GLN A 11 -12.17 -18.05 -13.25
CA GLN A 11 -11.64 -19.06 -12.34
C GLN A 11 -12.64 -19.38 -11.22
N LEU A 12 -13.27 -18.34 -10.63
CA LEU A 12 -14.29 -18.55 -9.60
C LEU A 12 -15.51 -19.31 -10.14
N ASN A 13 -16.00 -18.96 -11.34
CA ASN A 13 -17.11 -19.66 -11.98
C ASN A 13 -16.78 -21.12 -12.32
N MET A 14 -15.51 -21.43 -12.58
CA MET A 14 -15.01 -22.79 -12.80
C MET A 14 -14.71 -23.55 -11.50
N GLY A 15 -14.89 -22.94 -10.33
CA GLY A 15 -14.54 -23.54 -9.04
C GLY A 15 -13.04 -23.66 -8.77
N ARG A 16 -12.20 -22.95 -9.55
CA ARG A 16 -10.73 -22.93 -9.41
C ARG A 16 -10.32 -21.90 -8.35
N PHE A 17 -10.69 -22.15 -7.10
CA PHE A 17 -10.56 -21.19 -5.99
C PHE A 17 -9.11 -20.79 -5.67
N ALA A 18 -8.16 -21.73 -5.78
CA ALA A 18 -6.75 -21.45 -5.53
C ALA A 18 -6.20 -20.42 -6.52
N GLU A 19 -6.46 -20.63 -7.82
CA GLU A 19 -6.03 -19.71 -8.87
C GLU A 19 -6.74 -18.35 -8.79
N ALA A 20 -8.03 -18.35 -8.44
CA ALA A 20 -8.76 -17.12 -8.15
C ALA A 20 -8.13 -16.35 -6.97
N GLY A 21 -7.62 -17.06 -5.97
CA GLY A 21 -6.85 -16.50 -4.87
C GLY A 21 -5.56 -15.83 -5.35
N ASP A 22 -4.76 -16.52 -6.17
CA ASP A 22 -3.51 -15.99 -6.71
C ASP A 22 -3.76 -14.75 -7.60
N SER A 23 -4.76 -14.82 -8.49
CA SER A 23 -5.17 -13.69 -9.33
C SER A 23 -5.72 -12.51 -8.51
N LEU A 24 -6.36 -12.76 -7.37
CA LEU A 24 -6.77 -11.71 -6.43
C LEU A 24 -5.57 -11.00 -5.79
N VAL A 25 -4.52 -11.74 -5.44
CA VAL A 25 -3.28 -11.17 -4.89
C VAL A 25 -2.62 -10.27 -5.93
N GLU A 26 -2.46 -10.75 -7.16
CA GLU A 26 -1.91 -9.95 -8.28
C GLU A 26 -2.76 -8.72 -8.57
N LEU A 27 -4.09 -8.85 -8.51
CA LEU A 27 -5.01 -7.71 -8.67
C LEU A 27 -4.78 -6.67 -7.56
N GLY A 28 -4.64 -7.12 -6.31
CA GLY A 28 -4.35 -6.25 -5.17
C GLY A 28 -3.06 -5.45 -5.36
N ASP A 29 -1.97 -6.13 -5.73
CA ASP A 29 -0.68 -5.49 -5.98
C ASP A 29 -0.74 -4.49 -7.14
N LEU A 30 -1.46 -4.83 -8.21
CA LEU A 30 -1.66 -3.93 -9.35
C LEU A 30 -2.47 -2.69 -8.95
N VAL A 31 -3.50 -2.83 -8.11
CA VAL A 31 -4.31 -1.70 -7.63
C VAL A 31 -3.49 -0.79 -6.70
N VAL A 32 -2.63 -1.36 -5.86
CA VAL A 32 -1.67 -0.58 -5.04
C VAL A 32 -0.74 0.22 -5.95
N SER A 33 -0.14 -0.42 -6.96
CA SER A 33 0.74 0.26 -7.92
C SER A 33 0.01 1.38 -8.68
N LEU A 34 -1.20 1.11 -9.18
CA LEU A 34 -2.04 2.12 -9.84
C LEU A 34 -2.32 3.32 -8.92
N THR A 35 -2.59 3.06 -7.64
CA THR A 35 -2.88 4.10 -6.65
C THR A 35 -1.66 4.98 -6.41
N GLU A 36 -0.48 4.37 -6.22
CA GLU A 36 0.78 5.09 -6.03
C GLU A 36 1.15 5.94 -7.26
N CYS A 37 1.04 5.36 -8.46
CA CYS A 37 1.27 6.06 -9.72
C CYS A 37 0.28 7.21 -9.92
N SER A 38 -1.00 7.00 -9.62
CA SER A 38 -2.04 8.02 -9.79
C SER A 38 -1.86 9.17 -8.80
N ALA A 39 -1.51 8.89 -7.54
CA ALA A 39 -1.20 9.92 -6.56
C ALA A 39 0.01 10.75 -6.97
N HIS A 40 1.05 10.11 -7.52
CA HIS A 40 2.23 10.82 -8.03
C HIS A 40 1.91 11.66 -9.28
N ALA A 41 1.15 11.11 -10.24
CA ALA A 41 0.69 11.84 -11.42
C ALA A 41 -0.17 13.04 -11.04
N ALA A 42 -1.07 12.89 -10.07
CA ALA A 42 -1.89 13.97 -9.53
C ALA A 42 -1.03 15.09 -8.92
N TYR A 43 0.02 14.73 -8.16
CA TYR A 43 0.98 15.68 -7.63
C TYR A 43 1.70 16.45 -8.74
N LEU A 44 2.28 15.73 -9.71
CA LEU A 44 3.03 16.35 -10.83
C LEU A 44 2.14 17.29 -11.65
N ALA A 45 0.91 16.87 -11.95
CA ALA A 45 -0.04 17.69 -12.69
C ALA A 45 -0.46 18.95 -11.90
N ALA A 46 -0.60 18.85 -10.58
CA ALA A 46 -0.94 19.99 -9.73
C ALA A 46 0.20 21.01 -9.65
N VAL A 47 1.44 20.57 -9.44
CA VAL A 47 2.60 21.47 -9.34
C VAL A 47 3.06 22.03 -10.68
N ALA A 48 2.62 21.46 -11.80
CA ALA A 48 2.82 22.03 -13.13
C ALA A 48 1.95 23.27 -13.40
N THR A 49 0.96 23.57 -12.55
CA THR A 49 0.11 24.75 -12.72
C THR A 49 0.86 26.05 -12.39
N PRO A 50 0.56 27.17 -13.07
CA PRO A 50 1.20 28.45 -12.79
C PRO A 50 1.01 28.88 -11.33
N GLY A 51 2.08 29.38 -10.72
CA GLY A 51 2.07 29.86 -9.33
C GLY A 51 2.13 28.76 -8.26
N ALA A 52 2.26 27.49 -8.66
CA ALA A 52 2.49 26.42 -7.70
C ALA A 52 3.92 26.44 -7.14
N GLN A 53 4.08 26.03 -5.88
CA GLN A 53 5.36 25.79 -5.23
C GLN A 53 5.49 24.30 -4.90
N PRO A 54 6.61 23.64 -5.25
CA PRO A 54 6.78 22.21 -5.03
C PRO A 54 6.84 21.87 -3.53
N ALA A 55 6.52 20.61 -3.22
CA ALA A 55 6.65 20.11 -1.86
C ALA A 55 8.12 20.09 -1.42
N GLN A 56 8.34 20.26 -0.13
CA GLN A 56 9.65 20.07 0.51
C GLN A 56 9.67 18.72 1.20
N HIS A 57 10.64 17.88 0.85
CA HIS A 57 10.78 16.56 1.43
C HIS A 57 11.13 16.66 2.92
N GLY A 58 10.48 15.82 3.72
CA GLY A 58 10.87 15.56 5.10
C GLY A 58 12.12 14.69 5.22
N LEU A 59 12.47 14.31 6.45
CA LEU A 59 13.57 13.38 6.71
C LEU A 59 13.27 11.95 6.22
N VAL A 60 11.99 11.57 6.23
CA VAL A 60 11.49 10.26 5.77
C VAL A 60 10.30 10.42 4.85
N ASP A 61 10.06 9.41 4.02
CA ASP A 61 8.79 9.26 3.30
C ASP A 61 7.71 8.78 4.29
N ARG A 62 6.81 9.68 4.68
CA ARG A 62 5.75 9.41 5.65
C ARG A 62 4.84 8.26 5.22
N TYR A 63 4.49 8.15 3.94
CA TYR A 63 3.61 7.09 3.45
C TYR A 63 4.26 5.73 3.64
N ARG A 64 5.52 5.59 3.18
CA ARG A 64 6.23 4.30 3.24
C ARG A 64 6.52 3.85 4.67
N VAL A 65 6.99 4.74 5.55
CA VAL A 65 7.26 4.34 6.95
C VAL A 65 5.97 3.99 7.71
N THR A 66 4.86 4.65 7.40
CA THR A 66 3.54 4.33 7.98
C THR A 66 3.05 2.97 7.49
N ARG A 67 3.22 2.67 6.20
CA ARG A 67 2.90 1.36 5.61
C ARG A 67 3.76 0.25 6.24
N CYS A 68 5.07 0.46 6.37
CA CYS A 68 5.94 -0.52 7.01
C CYS A 68 5.57 -0.80 8.47
N ARG A 69 5.19 0.23 9.24
CA ARG A 69 4.65 0.04 10.59
C ARG A 69 3.41 -0.85 10.58
N HIS A 70 2.46 -0.57 9.69
CA HIS A 70 1.23 -1.35 9.58
C HIS A 70 1.50 -2.81 9.21
N GLU A 71 2.38 -3.07 8.23
CA GLU A 71 2.74 -4.43 7.82
C GLU A 71 3.46 -5.20 8.95
N VAL A 72 4.28 -4.54 9.77
CA VAL A 72 4.90 -5.15 10.96
C VAL A 72 3.84 -5.48 12.02
N GLU A 73 2.92 -4.57 12.30
CA GLU A 73 1.81 -4.80 13.22
C GLU A 73 0.95 -5.98 12.79
N GLN A 74 0.63 -6.07 11.50
CA GLN A 74 -0.14 -7.17 10.91
C GLN A 74 0.62 -8.49 10.99
N GLY A 75 1.90 -8.54 10.59
CA GLY A 75 2.71 -9.75 10.68
C GLY A 75 2.84 -10.25 12.12
N CYS A 76 3.01 -9.34 13.08
CA CYS A 76 3.00 -9.68 14.51
C CYS A 76 1.61 -10.12 15.00
N ALA A 77 0.52 -9.57 14.46
CA ALA A 77 -0.83 -10.00 14.77
C ALA A 77 -1.13 -11.41 14.28
N VAL A 78 -0.64 -11.77 13.08
CA VAL A 78 -0.70 -13.14 12.55
C VAL A 78 -0.02 -14.10 13.52
N LEU A 79 1.23 -13.83 13.94
CA LEU A 79 1.93 -14.69 14.91
C LEU A 79 1.20 -14.86 16.24
N ARG A 80 0.42 -13.86 16.68
CA ARG A 80 -0.38 -13.95 17.91
C ARG A 80 -1.68 -14.72 17.74
N ALA A 81 -2.38 -14.50 16.62
CA ALA A 81 -3.72 -15.01 16.38
C ALA A 81 -3.73 -16.42 15.79
N THR A 82 -2.69 -16.81 15.04
CA THR A 82 -2.61 -18.13 14.43
C THR A 82 -2.45 -19.21 15.53
N PRO A 83 -3.36 -20.20 15.61
CA PRO A 83 -3.23 -21.31 16.54
C PRO A 83 -2.07 -22.22 16.12
N LEU A 84 -1.52 -23.01 17.06
CA LEU A 84 -0.35 -23.83 16.80
C LEU A 84 -0.55 -24.80 15.61
N ALA A 85 -1.75 -25.37 15.47
CA ALA A 85 -2.09 -26.29 14.39
C ALA A 85 -1.93 -25.66 12.99
N ASP A 86 -2.15 -24.35 12.88
CA ASP A 86 -2.11 -23.61 11.61
C ASP A 86 -0.76 -22.88 11.39
N MET A 87 0.16 -22.95 12.36
CA MET A 87 1.51 -22.38 12.24
C MET A 87 2.42 -23.24 11.37
N THR A 88 2.12 -23.29 10.08
CA THR A 88 2.90 -24.06 9.12
C THR A 88 4.31 -23.46 8.92
N PRO A 89 5.32 -24.29 8.56
CA PRO A 89 6.66 -23.80 8.24
C PRO A 89 6.72 -22.75 7.13
N GLN A 90 5.74 -22.78 6.22
CA GLN A 90 5.59 -21.82 5.12
C GLN A 90 5.07 -20.49 5.63
N LEU A 91 4.01 -20.48 6.44
CA LEU A 91 3.48 -19.26 7.06
C LEU A 91 4.54 -18.54 7.90
N LEU A 92 5.28 -19.29 8.72
CA LEU A 92 6.34 -18.73 9.56
C LEU A 92 7.48 -18.12 8.72
N LEU A 93 7.79 -18.73 7.56
CA LEU A 93 8.78 -18.20 6.63
C LEU A 93 8.29 -16.90 5.97
N GLU A 94 7.05 -16.89 5.48
CA GLU A 94 6.43 -15.73 4.84
C GLU A 94 6.37 -14.53 5.79
N VAL A 95 5.87 -14.73 7.01
CA VAL A 95 5.81 -13.67 8.02
C VAL A 95 7.22 -13.16 8.38
N SER A 96 8.18 -14.06 8.57
CA SER A 96 9.57 -13.71 8.85
C SER A 96 10.21 -12.87 7.74
N GLN A 97 9.99 -13.24 6.48
CA GLN A 97 10.46 -12.49 5.31
C GLN A 97 9.79 -11.13 5.20
N GLY A 98 8.48 -11.05 5.41
CA GLY A 98 7.71 -9.81 5.41
C GLY A 98 8.18 -8.83 6.49
N LEU A 99 8.38 -9.32 7.72
CA LEU A 99 8.97 -8.53 8.81
C LEU A 99 10.37 -8.04 8.42
N SER A 100 11.24 -8.95 7.95
CA SER A 100 12.62 -8.60 7.58
C SER A 100 12.68 -7.53 6.49
N ARG A 101 11.83 -7.62 5.46
CA ARG A 101 11.72 -6.62 4.38
C ARG A 101 11.34 -5.24 4.91
N ASN A 102 10.31 -5.17 5.75
CA ASN A 102 9.84 -3.91 6.33
C ASN A 102 10.86 -3.29 7.29
N LEU A 103 11.48 -4.10 8.13
CA LEU A 103 12.50 -3.64 9.08
C LEU A 103 13.77 -3.16 8.36
N LYS A 104 14.16 -3.80 7.25
CA LYS A 104 15.24 -3.32 6.39
C LYS A 104 14.91 -1.94 5.83
N PHE A 105 13.71 -1.75 5.28
CA PHE A 105 13.29 -0.44 4.77
C PHE A 105 13.33 0.63 5.86
N LEU A 106 12.78 0.36 7.05
CA LEU A 106 12.80 1.29 8.18
C LEU A 106 14.22 1.63 8.64
N THR A 107 15.12 0.64 8.65
CA THR A 107 16.53 0.83 8.99
C THR A 107 17.21 1.78 8.01
N ASP A 108 17.06 1.52 6.71
CA ASP A 108 17.68 2.31 5.65
C ASP A 108 17.11 3.75 5.64
N ALA A 109 15.79 3.91 5.81
CA ALA A 109 15.13 5.21 5.89
C ALA A 109 15.57 6.03 7.11
N CYS A 110 15.68 5.40 8.29
CA CYS A 110 16.09 6.09 9.51
C CYS A 110 17.60 6.39 9.56
N ALA A 111 18.43 5.57 8.92
CA ALA A 111 19.84 5.89 8.71
C ALA A 111 20.00 7.18 7.90
N LEU A 112 19.27 7.28 6.78
CA LEU A 112 19.27 8.49 5.95
C LEU A 112 18.70 9.71 6.71
N ALA A 113 17.65 9.52 7.50
CA ALA A 113 17.10 10.58 8.35
C ALA A 113 18.11 11.08 9.40
N SER A 114 18.87 10.17 10.02
CA SER A 114 19.96 10.48 10.94
C SER A 114 21.10 11.24 10.25
N GLU A 115 21.41 10.95 8.99
CA GLU A 115 22.45 11.66 8.25
C GLU A 115 22.02 13.08 7.88
N LYS A 116 20.76 13.25 7.47
CA LYS A 116 20.18 14.54 7.06
C LYS A 116 19.79 15.45 8.22
N SER A 117 19.60 14.90 9.41
CA SER A 117 19.19 15.69 10.58
C SER A 117 20.29 16.66 11.02
N ARG A 118 19.89 17.90 11.31
CA ARG A 118 20.78 18.95 11.86
C ARG A 118 20.80 18.98 13.38
N ASP A 119 19.82 18.34 14.02
CA ASP A 119 19.73 18.27 15.47
C ASP A 119 20.51 17.05 16.00
N ARG A 120 21.50 17.29 16.87
CA ARG A 120 22.31 16.24 17.49
C ARG A 120 21.43 15.21 18.21
N PHE A 121 20.40 15.65 18.91
CA PHE A 121 19.52 14.73 19.62
C PHE A 121 18.79 13.81 18.63
N ALA A 122 18.15 14.36 17.60
CA ALA A 122 17.46 13.57 16.60
C ALA A 122 18.37 12.58 15.86
N ARG A 123 19.62 12.97 15.52
CA ARG A 123 20.60 12.05 14.91
C ARG A 123 20.83 10.81 15.78
N GLU A 124 21.08 11.01 17.07
CA GLU A 124 21.28 9.90 17.99
C GLU A 124 19.99 9.13 18.25
N GLN A 125 18.85 9.82 18.33
CA GLN A 125 17.55 9.19 18.58
C GLN A 125 17.13 8.25 17.45
N PHE A 126 17.38 8.60 16.18
CA PHE A 126 17.18 7.68 15.05
C PHE A 126 18.03 6.41 15.17
N LYS A 127 19.32 6.55 15.52
CA LYS A 127 20.22 5.39 15.70
C LYS A 127 19.76 4.49 16.85
N LEU A 128 19.38 5.08 17.98
CA LEU A 128 18.88 4.35 19.15
C LEU A 128 17.55 3.64 18.84
N GLY A 129 16.64 4.29 18.12
CA GLY A 129 15.38 3.69 17.69
C GLY A 129 15.60 2.51 16.74
N VAL A 130 16.51 2.64 15.77
CA VAL A 130 16.91 1.52 14.89
C VAL A 130 17.53 0.37 15.68
N LYS A 131 18.39 0.65 16.68
CA LYS A 131 18.98 -0.37 17.55
C LYS A 131 17.92 -1.10 18.38
N CYS A 132 16.98 -0.37 18.95
CA CYS A 132 15.86 -0.94 19.71
C CYS A 132 15.00 -1.86 18.82
N MET A 133 14.65 -1.39 17.62
CA MET A 133 13.89 -2.14 16.63
C MET A 133 14.61 -3.43 16.20
N SER A 134 15.90 -3.35 15.82
CA SER A 134 16.66 -4.52 15.34
C SER A 134 16.91 -5.57 16.44
N THR A 135 17.14 -5.12 17.67
CA THR A 135 17.28 -6.02 18.83
C THR A 135 15.96 -6.75 19.10
N SER A 136 14.84 -6.03 19.10
CA SER A 136 13.51 -6.61 19.29
C SER A 136 13.14 -7.60 18.18
N ALA A 137 13.47 -7.26 16.93
CA ALA A 137 13.26 -8.13 15.78
C ALA A 137 14.07 -9.43 15.89
N SER A 138 15.34 -9.34 16.30
CA SER A 138 16.21 -10.51 16.45
C SER A 138 15.66 -11.48 17.51
N ALA A 139 15.15 -10.94 18.62
CA ALA A 139 14.51 -11.74 19.66
C ALA A 139 13.23 -12.44 19.17
N LEU A 140 12.37 -11.75 18.44
CA LEU A 140 11.16 -12.34 17.85
C LEU A 140 11.51 -13.41 16.82
N LEU A 141 12.45 -13.14 15.90
CA LEU A 141 12.84 -14.08 14.85
C LEU A 141 13.50 -15.34 15.42
N ALA A 142 14.18 -15.25 16.57
CA ALA A 142 14.65 -16.43 17.29
C ALA A 142 13.48 -17.31 17.77
N CYS A 143 12.41 -16.70 18.30
CA CYS A 143 11.20 -17.42 18.70
C CYS A 143 10.49 -18.04 17.48
N VAL A 144 10.44 -17.34 16.34
CA VAL A 144 9.86 -17.85 15.09
C VAL A 144 10.63 -19.08 14.58
N ARG A 145 11.96 -19.08 14.68
CA ARG A 145 12.78 -20.25 14.33
C ARG A 145 12.55 -21.42 15.28
N GLU A 146 12.44 -21.13 16.57
CA GLU A 146 12.16 -22.13 17.60
C GLU A 146 10.81 -22.81 17.37
N VAL A 147 9.72 -22.05 17.17
CA VAL A 147 8.40 -22.64 16.91
C VAL A 147 8.36 -23.42 15.59
N LYS A 148 9.17 -23.03 14.60
CA LYS A 148 9.33 -23.79 13.35
C LYS A 148 10.05 -25.13 13.56
N ALA A 149 11.09 -25.16 14.40
CA ALA A 149 11.92 -26.34 14.62
C ALA A 149 11.32 -27.32 15.65
N ALA A 150 10.72 -26.79 16.71
CA ALA A 150 10.09 -27.53 17.80
C ALA A 150 8.70 -26.94 18.14
N PRO A 151 7.67 -27.21 17.30
CA PRO A 151 6.33 -26.65 17.49
C PRO A 151 5.73 -27.06 18.84
N SER A 152 5.34 -26.07 19.65
CA SER A 152 4.68 -26.26 20.94
C SER A 152 3.90 -25.01 21.33
N GLU A 153 2.89 -25.15 22.19
CA GLU A 153 2.14 -24.00 22.72
C GLU A 153 3.05 -23.04 23.49
N LEU A 154 4.10 -23.56 24.13
CA LEU A 154 5.12 -22.74 24.78
C LEU A 154 5.96 -21.94 23.76
N ALA A 155 6.36 -22.52 22.64
CA ALA A 155 7.08 -21.79 21.58
C ALA A 155 6.17 -20.74 20.90
N ARG A 156 4.90 -21.07 20.67
CA ARG A 156 3.91 -20.13 20.14
C ARG A 156 3.67 -18.96 21.09
N SER A 157 3.46 -19.21 22.38
CA SER A 157 3.25 -18.15 23.38
C SER A 157 4.46 -17.24 23.52
N ARG A 158 5.69 -17.78 23.38
CA ARG A 158 6.92 -16.97 23.27
C ARG A 158 6.90 -16.06 22.03
N CYS A 159 6.49 -16.55 20.86
CA CYS A 159 6.33 -15.68 19.68
C CYS A 159 5.34 -14.53 19.93
N ALA A 160 4.21 -14.82 20.59
CA ALA A 160 3.23 -13.81 20.94
C ALA A 160 3.80 -12.76 21.92
N LEU A 161 4.54 -13.21 22.94
CA LEU A 161 5.20 -12.35 23.93
C LEU A 161 6.23 -11.42 23.29
N PHE A 162 7.13 -11.96 22.46
CA PHE A 162 8.20 -11.19 21.81
C PHE A 162 7.73 -10.33 20.64
N SER A 163 6.48 -10.49 20.19
CA SER A 163 5.87 -9.61 19.19
C SER A 163 5.59 -8.22 19.74
N GLY A 164 5.26 -8.09 21.04
CA GLY A 164 4.95 -6.81 21.68
C GLY A 164 6.11 -5.80 21.61
N PRO A 165 7.33 -6.16 22.07
CA PRO A 165 8.49 -5.28 21.99
C PRO A 165 8.81 -4.77 20.58
N LEU A 166 8.70 -5.62 19.55
CA LEU A 166 8.94 -5.20 18.18
C LEU A 166 7.94 -4.15 17.71
N VAL A 167 6.64 -4.38 17.95
CA VAL A 167 5.57 -3.43 17.59
C VAL A 167 5.79 -2.09 18.29
N GLN A 168 6.14 -2.09 19.58
CA GLN A 168 6.41 -0.86 20.33
C GLN A 168 7.64 -0.11 19.81
N ALA A 169 8.73 -0.82 19.52
CA ALA A 169 9.94 -0.21 18.97
C ALA A 169 9.68 0.43 17.59
N VAL A 170 8.95 -0.25 16.71
CA VAL A 170 8.58 0.29 15.39
C VAL A 170 7.62 1.47 15.53
N SER A 171 6.60 1.37 16.39
CA SER A 171 5.66 2.47 16.65
C SER A 171 6.36 3.72 17.17
N ALA A 172 7.27 3.57 18.15
CA ALA A 172 8.05 4.68 18.69
C ALA A 172 8.99 5.31 17.65
N LEU A 173 9.70 4.48 16.87
CA LEU A 173 10.61 4.96 15.82
C LEU A 173 9.86 5.72 14.72
N VAL A 174 8.75 5.16 14.23
CA VAL A 174 7.94 5.81 13.18
C VAL A 174 7.21 7.05 13.73
N GLY A 175 6.73 7.00 14.97
CA GLY A 175 6.15 8.16 15.65
C GLY A 175 7.14 9.32 15.72
N PHE A 176 8.36 9.06 16.21
CA PHE A 176 9.44 10.04 16.23
C PHE A 176 9.80 10.54 14.82
N ALA A 177 9.96 9.64 13.85
CA ALA A 177 10.31 9.98 12.47
C ALA A 177 9.26 10.87 11.76
N THR A 178 8.03 10.88 12.27
CA THR A 178 6.90 11.62 11.70
C THR A 178 6.46 12.81 12.56
N GLU A 179 7.29 13.25 13.51
CA GLU A 179 7.05 14.48 14.24
C GLU A 179 7.00 15.71 13.30
N PRO A 180 6.17 16.72 13.59
CA PRO A 180 5.87 17.81 12.66
C PRO A 180 7.10 18.53 12.09
N GLN A 181 8.15 18.70 12.88
CA GLN A 181 9.40 19.35 12.46
C GLN A 181 10.19 18.55 11.40
N PHE A 182 9.90 17.27 11.21
CA PHE A 182 10.59 16.40 10.24
C PHE A 182 9.80 16.18 8.94
N LEU A 183 8.53 16.57 8.88
CA LEU A 183 7.62 16.23 7.77
C LEU A 183 7.81 17.06 6.49
N GLY A 184 8.69 18.07 6.51
CA GLY A 184 8.85 18.99 5.39
C GLY A 184 7.60 19.86 5.20
N ARG A 185 7.24 20.16 3.95
CA ARG A 185 6.06 20.98 3.62
C ARG A 185 5.35 20.43 2.40
N ALA A 186 4.02 20.40 2.45
CA ALA A 186 3.20 20.09 1.27
C ALA A 186 3.39 21.16 0.19
N ALA A 187 3.13 20.80 -1.07
CA ALA A 187 3.12 21.76 -2.16
C ALA A 187 2.02 22.81 -1.94
N ALA A 188 2.32 24.07 -2.27
CA ALA A 188 1.31 25.10 -2.36
C ALA A 188 0.82 25.15 -3.82
N VAL A 189 -0.45 24.79 -4.05
CA VAL A 189 -1.03 24.72 -5.39
C VAL A 189 -2.19 25.70 -5.52
N SER A 190 -2.39 26.23 -6.72
CA SER A 190 -3.53 27.09 -7.04
C SER A 190 -4.86 26.32 -6.98
N ALA A 191 -5.99 27.04 -7.02
CA ALA A 191 -7.31 26.41 -7.12
C ALA A 191 -7.42 25.51 -8.35
N GLU A 192 -6.82 25.91 -9.48
CA GLU A 192 -6.73 25.09 -10.68
C GLU A 192 -5.92 23.81 -10.43
N GLY A 193 -4.71 23.92 -9.85
CA GLY A 193 -3.88 22.77 -9.53
C GLY A 193 -4.57 21.78 -8.59
N LYS A 194 -5.31 22.30 -7.60
CA LYS A 194 -6.13 21.49 -6.70
C LYS A 194 -7.28 20.78 -7.43
N ALA A 195 -7.95 21.44 -8.37
CA ALA A 195 -9.01 20.84 -9.16
C ALA A 195 -8.47 19.67 -10.01
N VAL A 196 -7.30 19.84 -10.63
CA VAL A 196 -6.61 18.78 -11.39
C VAL A 196 -6.27 17.59 -10.50
N GLN A 197 -5.65 17.86 -9.36
CA GLN A 197 -5.32 16.82 -8.40
C GLN A 197 -6.57 16.04 -7.98
N THR A 198 -7.67 16.75 -7.71
CA THR A 198 -8.94 16.16 -7.27
C THR A 198 -9.53 15.24 -8.34
N ALA A 199 -9.49 15.63 -9.61
CA ALA A 199 -9.99 14.81 -10.71
C ALA A 199 -9.24 13.48 -10.84
N ILE A 200 -7.90 13.53 -10.83
CA ILE A 200 -7.06 12.31 -10.96
C ILE A 200 -7.23 11.41 -9.73
N LEU A 201 -7.20 11.99 -8.51
CA LEU A 201 -7.40 11.23 -7.28
C LEU A 201 -8.82 10.63 -7.21
N GLY A 202 -9.84 11.35 -7.69
CA GLY A 202 -11.21 10.85 -7.77
C GLY A 202 -11.37 9.68 -8.74
N GLY A 203 -10.72 9.74 -9.91
CA GLY A 203 -10.67 8.63 -10.86
C GLY A 203 -10.00 7.39 -10.26
N ALA A 204 -8.83 7.58 -9.62
CA ALA A 204 -8.12 6.48 -8.96
C ALA A 204 -8.92 5.88 -7.80
N MET A 205 -9.57 6.72 -6.98
CA MET A 205 -10.44 6.28 -5.89
C MET A 205 -11.64 5.48 -6.41
N SER A 206 -12.19 5.85 -7.57
CA SER A 206 -13.27 5.10 -8.21
C SER A 206 -12.82 3.68 -8.59
N VAL A 207 -11.61 3.53 -9.15
CA VAL A 207 -11.01 2.21 -9.44
C VAL A 207 -10.83 1.40 -8.15
N VAL A 208 -10.21 1.98 -7.12
CA VAL A 208 -9.97 1.30 -5.84
C VAL A 208 -11.28 0.85 -5.21
N SER A 209 -12.28 1.73 -5.14
CA SER A 209 -13.60 1.43 -4.59
C SER A 209 -14.29 0.29 -5.34
N ALA A 210 -14.24 0.30 -6.68
CA ALA A 210 -14.80 -0.77 -7.50
C ALA A 210 -14.07 -2.11 -7.29
N CYS A 211 -12.74 -2.10 -7.15
CA CYS A 211 -11.96 -3.29 -6.83
C CYS A 211 -12.29 -3.83 -5.43
N VAL A 212 -12.50 -2.96 -4.43
CA VAL A 212 -12.94 -3.37 -3.08
C VAL A 212 -14.30 -4.07 -3.15
N LEU A 213 -15.26 -3.48 -3.88
CA LEU A 213 -16.58 -4.08 -4.09
C LEU A 213 -16.48 -5.43 -4.82
N LEU A 214 -15.63 -5.52 -5.85
CA LEU A 214 -15.36 -6.77 -6.58
C LEU A 214 -14.85 -7.85 -5.60
N THR A 215 -13.86 -7.54 -4.78
CA THR A 215 -13.32 -8.47 -3.77
C THR A 215 -14.39 -8.90 -2.74
N GLN A 216 -15.28 -7.99 -2.33
CA GLN A 216 -16.41 -8.33 -1.47
C GLN A 216 -17.37 -9.31 -2.15
N CYS A 217 -17.75 -9.06 -3.41
CA CYS A 217 -18.62 -9.96 -4.16
C CYS A 217 -17.99 -11.34 -4.39
N LEU A 218 -16.68 -11.40 -4.68
CA LEU A 218 -15.94 -12.66 -4.82
C LEU A 218 -15.92 -13.44 -3.50
N ARG A 219 -15.72 -12.76 -2.36
CA ARG A 219 -15.80 -13.38 -1.03
C ARG A 219 -17.18 -13.94 -0.74
N ASP A 220 -18.24 -13.17 -1.02
CA ASP A 220 -19.62 -13.60 -0.79
C ASP A 220 -19.95 -14.89 -1.56
N LEU A 221 -19.51 -14.96 -2.82
CA LEU A 221 -19.67 -16.12 -3.69
C LEU A 221 -18.86 -17.34 -3.22
N ALA A 222 -17.62 -17.14 -2.77
CA ALA A 222 -16.79 -18.23 -2.26
C ALA A 222 -17.34 -18.86 -0.97
N LEU A 223 -18.08 -18.10 -0.16
CA LEU A 223 -18.72 -18.59 1.06
C LEU A 223 -20.07 -19.28 0.81
N HIS A 224 -20.70 -19.07 -0.34
CA HIS A 224 -22.01 -19.63 -0.69
C HIS A 224 -22.00 -20.30 -2.08
N PRO A 225 -21.19 -21.35 -2.30
CA PRO A 225 -21.10 -22.03 -3.61
C PRO A 225 -22.36 -22.85 -3.96
N ASP A 226 -23.15 -23.27 -2.97
CA ASP A 226 -24.33 -24.11 -3.15
C ASP A 226 -25.55 -23.30 -3.64
N GLY A 227 -25.58 -23.06 -4.95
CA GLY A 227 -26.77 -23.16 -5.83
C GLY A 227 -28.13 -22.56 -5.42
N GLY A 228 -28.21 -21.66 -4.45
CA GLY A 228 -29.48 -21.05 -4.02
C GLY A 228 -29.99 -19.98 -4.99
N ALA A 229 -31.27 -19.59 -4.86
CA ALA A 229 -31.92 -18.56 -5.68
C ALA A 229 -31.22 -17.19 -5.71
N LYS A 230 -30.27 -16.94 -4.80
CA LYS A 230 -29.47 -15.70 -4.72
C LYS A 230 -28.18 -15.74 -5.55
N MET A 231 -27.81 -16.88 -6.13
CA MET A 231 -26.57 -17.00 -6.92
C MET A 231 -26.58 -16.17 -8.19
N SER A 232 -27.75 -16.00 -8.82
CA SER A 232 -27.94 -15.07 -9.94
C SER A 232 -27.58 -13.65 -9.54
N ASP A 233 -28.08 -13.21 -8.38
CA ASP A 233 -27.93 -11.85 -7.89
C ASP A 233 -26.48 -11.56 -7.49
N HIS A 234 -25.80 -12.51 -6.85
CA HIS A 234 -24.37 -12.39 -6.54
C HIS A 234 -23.50 -12.33 -7.80
N ARG A 235 -23.82 -13.13 -8.83
CA ARG A 235 -23.12 -13.09 -10.13
C ARG A 235 -23.37 -11.79 -10.89
N GLU A 236 -24.58 -11.25 -10.82
CA GLU A 236 -24.92 -9.96 -11.40
C GLU A 236 -24.16 -8.82 -10.69
N ARG A 237 -24.16 -8.81 -9.35
CA ARG A 237 -23.35 -7.85 -8.57
C ARG A 237 -21.86 -7.93 -8.91
N LEU A 238 -21.32 -9.14 -9.06
CA LEU A 238 -19.94 -9.34 -9.49
C LEU A 238 -19.69 -8.74 -10.90
N ARG A 239 -20.59 -9.00 -11.85
CA ARG A 239 -20.50 -8.41 -13.20
C ARG A 239 -20.54 -6.88 -13.14
N ASN A 240 -21.48 -6.31 -12.39
CA ASN A 240 -21.61 -4.86 -12.22
C ASN A 240 -20.36 -4.25 -11.59
N SER A 241 -19.76 -4.91 -10.59
CA SER A 241 -18.51 -4.42 -9.99
C SER A 241 -17.32 -4.45 -10.97
N ALA A 242 -17.23 -5.44 -11.86
CA ALA A 242 -16.21 -5.47 -12.91
C ALA A 242 -16.43 -4.38 -13.98
N CYS A 243 -17.69 -4.09 -14.33
CA CYS A 243 -18.03 -2.94 -15.17
C CYS A 243 -17.59 -1.63 -14.48
N ALA A 244 -17.86 -1.47 -13.18
CA ALA A 244 -17.45 -0.29 -12.42
C ALA A 244 -15.92 -0.12 -12.37
N VAL A 245 -15.13 -1.21 -12.31
CA VAL A 245 -13.66 -1.13 -12.42
C VAL A 245 -13.26 -0.54 -13.77
N SER A 246 -13.90 -0.99 -14.85
CA SER A 246 -13.63 -0.49 -16.20
C SER A 246 -14.02 0.98 -16.37
N GLU A 247 -15.19 1.38 -15.85
CA GLU A 247 -15.64 2.78 -15.83
C GLU A 247 -14.68 3.66 -15.03
N GLY A 248 -14.24 3.21 -13.85
CA GLY A 248 -13.23 3.91 -13.06
C GLY A 248 -11.92 4.11 -13.82
N CYS A 249 -11.48 3.11 -14.58
CA CYS A 249 -10.28 3.22 -15.42
C CYS A 249 -10.47 4.24 -16.55
N THR A 250 -11.67 4.30 -17.14
CA THR A 250 -12.02 5.33 -18.14
C THR A 250 -11.99 6.73 -17.53
N LEU A 251 -12.60 6.92 -16.36
CA LEU A 251 -12.59 8.21 -15.65
C LEU A 251 -11.16 8.66 -15.31
N LEU A 252 -10.34 7.76 -14.77
CA LEU A 252 -8.93 8.05 -14.48
C LEU A 252 -8.17 8.40 -15.76
N SER A 253 -8.40 7.65 -16.85
CA SER A 253 -7.75 7.91 -18.14
C SER A 253 -8.17 9.26 -18.73
N GLN A 254 -9.44 9.64 -18.61
CA GLN A 254 -9.93 10.96 -19.02
C GLN A 254 -9.26 12.06 -18.21
N ALA A 255 -9.24 11.95 -16.88
CA ALA A 255 -8.60 12.91 -15.98
C ALA A 255 -7.11 13.10 -16.30
N LEU A 256 -6.40 12.04 -16.69
CA LEU A 256 -5.00 12.10 -17.12
C LEU A 256 -4.84 12.70 -18.53
N ARG A 257 -5.76 12.42 -19.46
CA ARG A 257 -5.71 12.87 -20.87
C ARG A 257 -6.01 14.35 -21.04
N GLU A 258 -6.98 14.89 -20.30
CA GLU A 258 -7.38 16.30 -20.37
C GLU A 258 -6.22 17.27 -20.05
N ARG A 259 -5.12 16.77 -19.46
CA ARG A 259 -3.89 17.53 -19.20
C ARG A 259 -2.68 17.11 -20.04
N SER A 260 -2.70 15.94 -20.68
CA SER A 260 -1.63 15.55 -21.60
C SER A 260 -1.79 16.15 -22.99
N SER A 261 -2.86 16.91 -23.29
CA SER A 261 -2.93 17.77 -24.47
C SER A 261 -2.10 19.03 -24.24
N PRO A 262 -0.90 19.13 -24.81
CA PRO A 262 -0.22 20.40 -24.86
C PRO A 262 -1.05 21.25 -25.82
N ARG A 263 -1.29 22.51 -25.49
CA ARG A 263 -1.57 23.50 -26.54
C ARG A 263 -0.50 23.29 -27.60
N THR A 264 -0.90 22.81 -28.78
CA THR A 264 -0.20 23.10 -30.01
C THR A 264 -0.03 24.62 -30.00
N LEU A 265 1.19 25.06 -29.71
CA LEU A 265 1.58 26.44 -29.94
C LEU A 265 1.10 26.76 -31.37
N PRO A 266 0.27 27.80 -31.58
CA PRO A 266 -0.01 28.21 -32.94
C PRO A 266 1.35 28.54 -33.58
N PRO A 267 1.60 28.14 -34.84
CA PRO A 267 2.79 28.60 -35.53
C PRO A 267 2.75 30.12 -35.47
N VAL A 268 3.85 30.72 -34.99
CA VAL A 268 4.07 32.15 -35.10
C VAL A 268 4.06 32.43 -36.61
N ASN A 269 2.94 32.94 -37.11
CA ASN A 269 2.86 33.52 -38.44
C ASN A 269 3.75 34.76 -38.44
N SER A 270 5.03 34.56 -38.72
CA SER A 270 5.92 35.60 -39.23
C SER A 270 5.51 35.91 -40.66
N ASN A 271 4.40 36.62 -40.82
CA ASN A 271 4.02 37.32 -42.04
C ASN A 271 3.56 38.73 -41.64
N SER A 272 4.54 39.61 -41.45
CA SER A 272 4.37 41.03 -41.75
C SER A 272 5.47 41.40 -42.73
N VAL A 273 5.10 41.27 -44.00
CA VAL A 273 5.74 41.99 -45.10
C VAL A 273 5.09 43.38 -45.14
N ASN A 274 5.95 44.39 -45.33
CA ASN A 274 5.74 45.85 -45.38
C ASN A 274 5.92 46.59 -44.07
#